data_AF-A0A7C2A153-F1
#
_entry.id   AF-A0A7C2A153-F1
#
_cell.length_a   1.000
_cell.length_b   1.000
_cell.length_c   1.000
_cell.angle_alpha   90.00
_cell.angle_beta   90.00
_cell.angle_gamma   90.00
#
_symmetry.space_group_name_H-M   'P 1'
#
loop_
_entity.id
_entity.type
_entity.pdbx_description
1 polymer ?
#
loop_
_entity_poly.entity_id
_entity_poly.type
_entity_poly.pdbx_seq_one_letter_code
_entity_poly.pdbx_strand_id
1 'polypeptide(L)'
;MGKRYTKRKSRANMENDPIWKMMDEYINAFKRKFGHVNCKQLTYLNLKTSEKLKEYSEKVHDYDCAERVKFAIRKVIEILASF
;
A
#
# COMPACT_ATOMS: atom_id res chain seq x y z
N MET A 1 18.44 -14.31 -29.02
CA MET A 1 16.98 -14.33 -28.71
C MET A 1 16.60 -13.03 -28.03
N GLY A 2 15.78 -12.20 -28.67
CA GLY A 2 15.46 -10.84 -28.21
C GLY A 2 14.55 -10.81 -26.98
N LYS A 3 14.91 -9.99 -25.98
CA LYS A 3 14.06 -9.68 -24.84
C LYS A 3 12.81 -8.97 -25.34
N ARG A 4 11.66 -9.64 -25.32
CA ARG A 4 10.35 -9.03 -25.58
C ARG A 4 10.03 -8.08 -24.43
N TYR A 5 10.28 -6.78 -24.62
CA TYR A 5 9.72 -5.76 -23.76
C TYR A 5 8.22 -5.68 -24.02
N THR A 6 7.40 -6.15 -23.08
CA THR A 6 5.94 -5.98 -23.15
C THR A 6 5.62 -4.49 -23.20
N LYS A 7 4.88 -4.08 -24.23
CA LYS A 7 4.43 -2.70 -24.47
C LYS A 7 3.74 -2.17 -23.21
N ARG A 8 4.30 -1.14 -22.55
CA ARG A 8 3.62 -0.45 -21.43
C ARG A 8 2.29 0.10 -21.94
N LYS A 9 1.17 -0.33 -21.37
CA LYS A 9 -0.13 0.34 -21.58
C LYS A 9 0.03 1.81 -21.14
N SER A 10 -0.48 2.74 -21.93
CA SER A 10 -0.53 4.15 -21.54
C SER A 10 -1.43 4.32 -20.30
N ARG A 11 -1.21 5.37 -19.52
CA ARG A 11 -2.01 5.68 -18.32
C ARG A 11 -3.51 5.79 -18.62
N ALA A 12 -3.87 6.36 -19.77
CA ALA A 12 -5.26 6.42 -20.25
C ALA A 12 -5.89 5.03 -20.50
N ASN A 13 -5.09 4.05 -20.91
CA ASN A 13 -5.56 2.66 -21.10
C ASN A 13 -5.62 1.87 -19.77
N MET A 14 -5.06 2.41 -18.69
CA MET A 14 -5.11 1.82 -17.34
C MET A 14 -6.36 2.26 -16.57
N GLU A 15 -6.88 3.47 -16.83
CA GLU A 15 -8.03 4.03 -16.11
C GLU A 15 -9.33 3.22 -16.28
N ASN A 16 -9.43 2.46 -17.37
CA ASN A 16 -10.54 1.54 -17.64
C ASN A 16 -10.27 0.08 -17.22
N ASP A 17 -9.06 -0.24 -16.75
CA ASP A 17 -8.76 -1.59 -16.26
C ASP A 17 -9.39 -1.76 -14.87
N PRO A 18 -10.22 -2.80 -14.65
CA PRO A 18 -10.87 -3.00 -13.37
C PRO A 18 -9.90 -3.16 -12.19
N ILE A 19 -8.68 -3.65 -12.46
CA ILE A 19 -7.63 -3.78 -11.44
C ILE A 19 -7.25 -2.41 -10.86
N TRP A 20 -7.19 -1.36 -11.68
CA TRP A 20 -6.85 -0.01 -11.21
C TRP A 20 -7.97 0.56 -10.34
N LYS A 21 -9.24 0.30 -10.67
CA LYS A 21 -10.38 0.68 -9.82
C LYS A 21 -10.32 0.01 -8.45
N MET A 22 -10.01 -1.29 -8.41
CA MET A 22 -9.85 -2.03 -7.15
C MET A 22 -8.69 -1.48 -6.30
N MET A 23 -7.57 -1.12 -6.94
CA MET A 23 -6.44 -0.51 -6.26
C MET A 23 -6.77 0.88 -5.72
N ASP A 24 -7.48 1.70 -6.50
CA ASP A 24 -7.93 3.02 -6.05
C ASP A 24 -8.89 2.89 -4.86
N GLU A 25 -9.82 1.93 -4.90
CA GLU A 25 -10.72 1.66 -3.78
C GLU A 25 -9.95 1.29 -2.51
N TYR A 26 -9.00 0.35 -2.63
CA TYR A 26 -8.13 -0.06 -1.52
C TYR A 26 -7.34 1.12 -0.95
N ILE A 27 -6.63 1.87 -1.81
CA ILE A 27 -5.79 3.02 -1.42
C ILE A 27 -6.65 4.08 -0.72
N ASN A 28 -7.83 4.37 -1.27
CA ASN A 28 -8.75 5.35 -0.69
C ASN A 28 -9.30 4.88 0.66
N ALA A 29 -9.66 3.60 0.81
CA ALA A 29 -10.10 3.04 2.09
C ALA A 29 -9.00 3.09 3.15
N PHE A 30 -7.76 2.74 2.78
CA PHE A 30 -6.61 2.82 3.66
C PHE A 30 -6.33 4.26 4.10
N LYS A 31 -6.30 5.20 3.14
CA LYS A 31 -6.08 6.62 3.42
C LYS A 31 -7.18 7.22 4.29
N ARG A 32 -8.44 6.88 4.06
CA ARG A 32 -9.57 7.33 4.92
C ARG A 32 -9.41 6.85 6.36
N LYS A 33 -8.91 5.63 6.58
CA LYS A 33 -8.74 5.08 7.94
C LYS A 33 -7.50 5.59 8.65
N PHE A 34 -6.36 5.66 7.97
CA PHE A 34 -5.06 5.92 8.58
C PHE A 34 -4.43 7.27 8.22
N GLY A 35 -5.10 8.09 7.40
CA GLY A 35 -4.67 9.42 6.94
C GLY A 35 -3.61 9.39 5.83
N HIS A 36 -2.67 8.45 5.91
CA HIS A 36 -1.57 8.30 4.95
C HIS A 36 -1.44 6.86 4.43
N VAL A 37 -0.67 6.69 3.35
CA VAL A 37 -0.49 5.38 2.69
C VAL A 37 0.97 4.91 2.67
N ASN A 38 1.90 5.70 3.22
CA ASN A 38 3.31 5.32 3.31
C ASN A 38 3.78 5.36 4.77
N CYS A 39 4.69 4.44 5.10
CA CYS A 39 5.18 4.25 6.46
C CYS A 39 5.82 5.51 7.04
N LYS A 40 6.53 6.30 6.22
CA LYS A 40 7.16 7.55 6.68
C LYS A 40 6.14 8.52 7.26
N GLN A 41 5.02 8.77 6.58
CA GLN A 41 3.98 9.65 7.08
C GLN A 41 3.15 9.02 8.19
N LEU A 42 2.98 7.70 8.18
CA LEU A 42 2.25 6.97 9.21
C LEU A 42 2.98 6.90 10.56
N THR A 43 4.30 6.95 10.53
CA THR A 43 5.16 6.80 11.71
C THR A 43 5.88 8.08 12.10
N TYR A 44 5.96 9.05 11.18
CA TYR A 44 6.78 10.25 11.29
C TYR A 44 8.29 9.97 11.50
N LEU A 45 8.72 8.72 11.29
CA LEU A 45 10.12 8.32 11.47
C LEU A 45 10.92 8.53 10.18
N ASN A 46 12.14 9.05 10.35
CA ASN A 46 13.12 9.11 9.27
C ASN A 46 13.97 7.82 9.26
N LEU A 47 13.52 6.79 8.54
CA LEU A 47 14.19 5.48 8.49
C LEU A 47 15.60 5.48 7.89
N LYS A 48 16.11 6.64 7.44
CA LYS A 48 17.48 6.79 6.94
C LYS A 48 18.53 6.87 8.06
N THR A 49 18.13 7.06 9.31
CA THR A 49 19.07 7.05 10.45
C THR A 49 18.95 5.74 11.22
N SER A 50 20.08 5.23 11.70
CA SER A 50 20.15 3.98 12.49
C SER A 50 19.29 4.06 13.75
N GLU A 51 19.28 5.20 14.42
CA GLU A 51 18.47 5.47 15.61
C GLU A 51 16.96 5.36 15.32
N LYS A 52 16.47 6.00 14.25
CA LYS A 52 15.05 5.96 13.90
C LYS A 52 14.63 4.64 13.26
N LEU A 53 15.56 3.92 12.63
CA LEU A 53 15.32 2.54 12.21
C LEU A 53 15.14 1.60 13.40
N LYS A 54 15.95 1.76 14.46
CA LYS A 54 15.79 1.01 15.70
C LYS A 54 14.43 1.29 16.35
N GLU A 55 14.05 2.56 16.47
CA GLU A 55 12.74 2.97 16.98
C GLU A 55 11.57 2.37 16.16
N TYR A 56 11.69 2.36 14.83
CA TYR A 56 10.71 1.73 13.96
C TYR A 56 10.58 0.23 14.24
N SER A 57 11.71 -0.47 14.40
CA SER A 57 11.71 -1.91 14.67
C SER A 57 11.05 -2.25 16.00
N GLU A 58 11.30 -1.49 17.06
CA GLU A 58 10.83 -1.79 18.42
C GLU A 58 9.36 -1.46 18.65
N LYS A 59 8.80 -0.48 17.90
CA LYS A 59 7.44 0.02 18.14
C LYS A 59 6.49 -0.27 16.99
N VAL A 60 6.96 -0.07 15.75
CA VAL A 60 6.09 -0.05 14.58
C VAL A 60 5.87 -1.46 14.05
N HIS A 61 6.91 -2.27 13.92
CA HIS A 61 6.79 -3.58 13.28
C HIS A 61 6.05 -4.64 14.10
N ASP A 62 5.90 -4.43 15.41
CA ASP A 62 5.16 -5.35 16.28
C ASP A 62 3.69 -4.92 16.44
N TYR A 63 3.43 -3.74 16.99
CA TYR A 63 2.08 -3.37 17.43
C TYR A 63 1.36 -2.43 16.46
N ASP A 64 2.00 -1.32 16.07
CA ASP A 64 1.30 -0.30 15.27
C ASP A 64 1.04 -0.76 13.82
N CYS A 65 1.95 -1.55 13.23
CA CYS A 65 1.77 -2.03 11.86
C CYS A 65 0.75 -3.16 11.76
N ALA A 66 0.60 -3.97 12.81
CA ALA A 66 -0.28 -5.14 12.80
C ALA A 66 -1.73 -4.79 12.46
N GLU A 67 -2.28 -3.72 13.02
CA GLU A 67 -3.64 -3.28 12.71
C GLU A 67 -3.80 -2.82 11.25
N ARG A 68 -2.77 -2.18 10.70
CA ARG A 68 -2.74 -1.71 9.30
C ARG A 68 -2.70 -2.90 8.35
N VAL A 69 -1.90 -3.92 8.65
CA VAL A 69 -1.84 -5.16 7.87
C VAL A 69 -3.16 -5.93 7.94
N LYS A 70 -3.72 -6.11 9.15
CA LYS A 70 -5.04 -6.75 9.33
C LYS A 70 -6.13 -6.03 8.53
N PHE A 71 -6.15 -4.69 8.58
CA PHE A 71 -7.08 -3.90 7.78
C PHE A 71 -6.85 -4.09 6.28
N ALA A 72 -5.60 -4.06 5.83
CA ALA A 72 -5.27 -4.19 4.41
C ALA A 72 -5.73 -5.54 3.85
N ILE A 73 -5.42 -6.64 4.55
CA ILE A 73 -5.85 -7.99 4.16
C ILE A 73 -7.37 -8.06 4.10
N ARG A 74 -8.06 -7.61 5.15
CA ARG A 74 -9.53 -7.65 5.19
C ARG A 74 -10.15 -6.87 4.04
N LYS A 75 -9.65 -5.66 3.76
CA LYS A 75 -10.16 -4.84 2.65
C LYS A 75 -9.90 -5.45 1.29
N VAL A 76 -8.73 -6.05 1.08
CA VAL A 76 -8.44 -6.74 -0.19
C VAL A 76 -9.39 -7.94 -0.39
N ILE A 77 -9.68 -8.72 0.66
CA ILE A 77 -10.65 -9.82 0.60
C ILE A 77 -12.05 -9.29 0.27
N GLU A 78 -12.51 -8.23 0.93
CA GLU A 78 -13.82 -7.62 0.65
C GLU A 78 -13.94 -7.15 -0.80
N ILE A 79 -12.92 -6.46 -1.32
CA ILE A 79 -12.89 -5.97 -2.71
C ILE A 79 -12.89 -7.14 -3.69
N LEU A 80 -12.08 -8.18 -3.45
CA LEU A 80 -12.01 -9.36 -4.32
C LEU A 80 -13.29 -10.19 -4.31
N ALA A 81 -14.02 -10.23 -3.19
CA ALA A 81 -15.29 -10.95 -3.08
C ALA A 81 -16.48 -10.17 -3.68
N SER A 82 -16.31 -8.87 -3.92
CA SER A 82 -17.34 -7.98 -4.51
C SER A 82 -17.15 -7.75 -6.00
N PHE A 83 -16.16 -8.43 -6.59
CA PHE A 83 -15.76 -8.33 -7.99
C PHE A 83 -16.17 -9.58 -8.75
#